data_AF-A0A9P7EZV2-F1
#
_entry.id   AF-A0A9P7EZV2-F1
#
_cell.length_a   1.000
_cell.length_b   1.000
_cell.length_c   1.000
_cell.angle_alpha   90.00
_cell.angle_beta   90.00
_cell.angle_gamma   90.00
#
_symmetry.space_group_name_H-M   'P 1'
#
loop_
_entity.id
_entity.type
_entity.pdbx_description
1 polymer ?
#
loop_
_entity_poly.entity_id
_entity_poly.type
_entity_poly.pdbx_seq_one_letter_code
_entity_poly.pdbx_strand_id
1 'polypeptide(L)'
;PHCLARERLSKWTPSGNNARLSLSNTSDVPVSEEQLDCILEVMGSSWAQSTKETYGVGLLVFHVYCDSLKIPEDQHCPVSPTLLLAFLSSCAGSYSGSALANYTASLKAWHLLHGHPWIVNAKELKAIIDGAMVLVPESSKCSKREPFTIHILSIICSSINLSDHRDTAIFACITTTFYAIARAHSVT
;
A
#
# COMPACT_ATOMS: atom_id res chain seq x y z
N PRO A 1 5.38 -14.51 -11.17
CA PRO A 1 5.75 -15.74 -10.42
C PRO A 1 5.10 -15.77 -9.02
N HIS A 2 4.83 -16.94 -8.44
CA HIS A 2 4.30 -17.03 -7.07
C HIS A 2 5.37 -16.57 -6.06
N CYS A 3 5.07 -15.53 -5.28
CA CYS A 3 5.99 -14.94 -4.31
C CYS A 3 5.24 -14.23 -3.17
N LEU A 4 5.97 -13.87 -2.12
CA LEU A 4 5.43 -13.10 -1.00
C LEU A 4 5.01 -11.70 -1.48
N ALA A 5 4.00 -11.10 -0.82
CA ALA A 5 3.50 -9.78 -1.19
C ALA A 5 4.62 -8.75 -1.33
N ARG A 6 5.56 -8.71 -0.38
CA ARG A 6 6.73 -7.82 -0.39
C ARG A 6 7.67 -7.94 -1.58
N GLU A 7 7.64 -9.07 -2.27
CA GLU A 7 8.55 -9.38 -3.37
C GLU A 7 7.89 -9.16 -4.73
N ARG A 8 6.59 -8.88 -4.78
CA ARG A 8 5.86 -8.77 -6.05
C ARG A 8 6.36 -7.62 -6.91
N LEU A 9 6.62 -6.46 -6.30
CA LEU A 9 7.12 -5.29 -7.02
C LEU A 9 8.40 -5.62 -7.81
N SER A 10 9.36 -6.33 -7.23
CA SER A 10 10.61 -6.67 -7.90
C SER A 10 10.48 -7.90 -8.80
N LYS A 11 9.80 -8.96 -8.35
CA LYS A 11 9.72 -10.24 -9.07
C LYS A 11 8.70 -10.27 -10.21
N TRP A 12 7.75 -9.34 -10.25
CA TRP A 12 6.78 -9.25 -11.34
C TRP A 12 7.27 -8.19 -12.32
N THR A 13 7.86 -8.65 -13.41
CA THR A 13 8.40 -7.78 -14.45
C THR A 13 7.30 -7.42 -15.46
N PRO A 14 7.15 -6.14 -15.82
CA PRO A 14 6.31 -5.73 -16.94
C PRO A 14 6.58 -6.52 -18.24
N SER A 15 5.51 -6.81 -18.98
CA SER A 15 5.61 -7.35 -20.33
C SER A 15 6.00 -6.24 -21.31
N GLY A 16 7.21 -6.32 -21.88
CA GLY A 16 7.72 -5.39 -22.90
C GLY A 16 9.20 -5.02 -22.73
N ASN A 17 9.99 -5.13 -23.80
CA ASN A 17 11.42 -4.83 -23.80
C ASN A 17 11.77 -3.32 -23.78
N ASN A 18 10.78 -2.43 -23.91
CA ASN A 18 11.04 -1.06 -24.37
C ASN A 18 11.36 -0.04 -23.26
N ALA A 19 11.09 -0.33 -21.98
CA ALA A 19 11.42 0.61 -20.89
C ALA A 19 12.84 0.40 -20.33
N ARG A 20 13.29 -0.87 -20.24
CA ARG A 20 14.70 -1.19 -19.91
C ARG A 20 15.68 -0.53 -20.89
N LEU A 21 15.27 -0.33 -22.14
CA LEU A 21 16.01 0.37 -23.19
C LEU A 21 15.79 1.90 -23.22
N SER A 22 14.81 2.44 -22.48
CA SER A 22 14.61 3.90 -22.46
C SER A 22 15.60 4.60 -21.52
N LEU A 23 16.20 3.89 -20.56
CA LEU A 23 17.35 4.37 -19.80
C LEU A 23 18.62 4.45 -20.67
N SER A 24 18.76 3.56 -21.67
CA SER A 24 19.90 3.59 -22.61
C SER A 24 19.80 4.70 -23.66
N ASN A 25 18.60 5.22 -23.95
CA ASN A 25 18.45 6.28 -24.96
C ASN A 25 18.79 7.69 -24.43
N THR A 26 19.16 7.82 -23.15
CA THR A 26 19.64 9.09 -22.57
C THR A 26 21.06 9.02 -22.01
N SER A 27 21.74 7.87 -22.09
CA SER A 27 23.12 7.71 -21.63
C SER A 27 23.81 6.56 -22.37
N ASP A 28 24.97 6.84 -22.96
CA ASP A 28 25.88 5.94 -23.70
C ASP A 28 26.46 4.76 -22.87
N VAL A 29 25.81 4.34 -21.78
CA VAL A 29 26.31 3.29 -20.89
C VAL A 29 25.46 2.03 -21.04
N PRO A 30 26.00 0.93 -21.59
CA PRO A 30 25.33 -0.37 -21.55
C PRO A 30 25.30 -0.86 -20.09
N VAL A 31 24.11 -0.85 -19.49
CA VAL A 31 23.86 -1.38 -18.13
C VAL A 31 23.54 -2.86 -18.25
N SER A 32 24.27 -3.73 -17.53
CA SER A 32 24.00 -5.18 -17.53
C SER A 32 22.74 -5.52 -16.72
N GLU A 33 22.18 -6.72 -16.92
CA GLU A 33 21.01 -7.18 -16.16
C GLU A 33 21.28 -7.22 -14.65
N GLU A 34 22.48 -7.60 -14.24
CA GLU A 34 22.88 -7.64 -12.82
C GLU A 34 22.97 -6.24 -12.21
N GLN A 35 23.42 -5.25 -12.98
CA GLN A 35 23.45 -3.85 -12.55
C GLN A 35 22.05 -3.29 -12.41
N LEU A 36 21.13 -3.66 -13.31
CA LEU A 36 19.73 -3.28 -13.20
C LEU A 36 19.11 -3.88 -11.93
N ASP A 37 19.29 -5.17 -11.69
CA ASP A 37 18.79 -5.85 -10.48
C ASP A 37 19.30 -5.18 -9.19
N CYS A 38 20.57 -4.77 -9.16
CA CYS A 38 21.15 -4.01 -8.04
C CYS A 38 20.46 -2.65 -7.86
N ILE A 39 20.21 -1.91 -8.95
CA ILE A 39 19.46 -0.64 -8.90
C ILE A 39 18.05 -0.86 -8.36
N LEU A 40 17.36 -1.91 -8.81
CA LEU A 40 16.03 -2.28 -8.31
C LEU A 40 16.06 -2.61 -6.82
N GLU A 41 17.07 -3.34 -6.37
CA GLU A 41 17.22 -3.70 -4.96
C GLU A 41 17.45 -2.46 -4.09
N VAL A 42 18.35 -1.56 -4.51
CA VAL A 42 18.63 -0.30 -3.81
C VAL A 42 17.37 0.59 -3.77
N MET A 43 16.68 0.77 -4.89
CA MET A 43 15.42 1.53 -4.91
C MET A 43 14.37 0.88 -4.02
N GLY A 44 14.26 -0.45 -4.07
CA GLY A 44 13.37 -1.24 -3.24
C GLY A 44 13.67 -1.09 -1.75
N SER A 45 14.94 -0.98 -1.35
CA SER A 45 15.37 -0.82 0.04
C SER A 45 14.85 0.44 0.70
N SER A 46 14.48 1.46 -0.08
CA SER A 46 13.94 2.73 0.44
C SER A 46 12.57 2.59 1.12
N TRP A 47 11.85 1.49 0.86
CA TRP A 47 10.54 1.23 1.47
C TRP A 47 10.63 0.27 2.65
N ALA A 48 9.91 0.61 3.72
CA ALA A 48 9.68 -0.28 4.85
C ALA A 48 9.00 -1.59 4.40
N GLN A 49 9.22 -2.65 5.16
CA GLN A 49 8.72 -3.99 4.85
C GLN A 49 7.20 -4.04 4.68
N SER A 50 6.46 -3.34 5.55
CA SER A 50 5.01 -3.20 5.49
C SER A 50 4.53 -2.41 4.26
N THR A 51 5.31 -1.43 3.79
CA THR A 51 5.00 -0.68 2.57
C THR A 51 5.15 -1.57 1.33
N LYS A 52 6.22 -2.38 1.26
CA LYS A 52 6.40 -3.35 0.17
C LYS A 52 5.25 -4.34 0.09
N GLU A 53 4.75 -4.81 1.23
CA GLU A 53 3.60 -5.73 1.30
C GLU A 53 2.33 -5.04 0.83
N THR A 54 2.06 -3.83 1.34
CA THR A 54 0.89 -3.02 0.96
C THR A 54 0.89 -2.76 -0.55
N TYR A 55 2.03 -2.38 -1.11
CA TYR A 55 2.15 -2.17 -2.55
C TYR A 55 2.01 -3.50 -3.30
N GLY A 56 2.71 -4.56 -2.91
CA GLY A 56 2.54 -5.86 -3.55
C GLY A 56 1.11 -6.41 -3.54
N VAL A 57 0.31 -6.07 -2.53
CA VAL A 57 -1.14 -6.35 -2.53
C VAL A 57 -1.85 -5.47 -3.56
N GLY A 58 -1.59 -4.16 -3.59
CA GLY A 58 -2.18 -3.25 -4.58
C GLY A 58 -1.89 -3.66 -6.03
N LEU A 59 -0.65 -4.10 -6.30
CA LEU A 59 -0.26 -4.62 -7.62
C LEU A 59 -1.06 -5.88 -7.98
N LEU A 60 -1.19 -6.84 -7.05
CA LEU A 60 -2.01 -8.04 -7.29
C LEU A 60 -3.47 -7.67 -7.62
N VAL A 61 -4.08 -6.77 -6.87
CA VAL A 61 -5.47 -6.36 -7.08
C VAL A 61 -5.66 -5.75 -8.47
N PHE A 62 -4.70 -4.95 -8.93
CA PHE A 62 -4.71 -4.40 -10.30
C PHE A 62 -4.59 -5.50 -11.37
N HIS A 63 -3.65 -6.45 -11.22
CA HIS A 63 -3.53 -7.55 -12.18
C HIS A 63 -4.80 -8.41 -12.24
N VAL A 64 -5.40 -8.74 -11.09
CA VAL A 64 -6.68 -9.47 -11.04
C VAL A 64 -7.80 -8.71 -11.75
N TYR A 65 -7.85 -7.38 -11.59
CA TYR A 65 -8.80 -6.54 -12.32
C TYR A 65 -8.57 -6.62 -13.83
N CYS A 66 -7.32 -6.50 -14.29
CA CYS A 66 -6.97 -6.62 -15.70
C CYS A 66 -7.32 -8.01 -16.28
N ASP A 67 -6.98 -9.07 -15.56
CA ASP A 67 -7.29 -10.46 -15.95
C ASP A 67 -8.81 -10.67 -16.09
N SER A 68 -9.60 -10.08 -15.20
CA SER A 68 -11.07 -10.17 -15.23
C SER A 68 -11.68 -9.52 -16.47
N LEU A 69 -11.00 -8.50 -17.02
CA LEU A 69 -11.39 -7.80 -18.25
C LEU A 69 -10.65 -8.31 -19.49
N LYS A 70 -9.80 -9.35 -19.34
CA LYS A 70 -8.95 -9.91 -20.41
C LYS A 70 -8.07 -8.84 -21.07
N ILE A 71 -7.58 -7.89 -20.28
CA ILE A 71 -6.63 -6.89 -20.75
C ILE A 71 -5.29 -7.59 -21.01
N PRO A 72 -4.68 -7.39 -22.18
CA PRO A 72 -3.35 -7.93 -22.48
C PRO A 72 -2.27 -7.41 -21.52
N GLU A 73 -1.34 -8.27 -21.12
CA GLU A 73 -0.31 -7.96 -20.10
C GLU A 73 0.64 -6.82 -20.53
N ASP A 74 0.87 -6.65 -21.83
CA ASP A 74 1.64 -5.55 -22.42
C ASP A 74 0.98 -4.17 -22.23
N GLN A 75 -0.32 -4.13 -21.90
CA GLN A 75 -1.05 -2.90 -21.58
C GLN A 75 -1.05 -2.57 -20.08
N HIS A 76 -0.49 -3.44 -19.23
CA HIS A 76 -0.45 -3.23 -17.79
C HIS A 76 0.60 -2.19 -17.40
N CYS A 77 1.66 -2.05 -18.21
CA CYS A 77 2.76 -1.11 -17.96
C CYS A 77 3.45 -0.67 -19.28
N PRO A 78 3.49 0.63 -19.61
CA PRO A 78 2.93 1.72 -18.83
C PRO A 78 1.40 1.71 -18.80
N VAL A 79 0.81 1.87 -17.61
CA VAL A 79 -0.64 1.91 -17.45
C VAL A 79 -1.19 3.17 -18.11
N SER A 80 -2.23 3.02 -18.94
CA SER A 80 -2.91 4.19 -19.52
C SER A 80 -3.69 4.93 -18.42
N PRO A 81 -3.82 6.27 -18.48
CA PRO A 81 -4.65 7.01 -17.53
C PRO A 81 -6.07 6.44 -17.46
N THR A 82 -6.69 6.18 -18.61
CA THR A 82 -8.05 5.61 -18.69
C THR A 82 -8.17 4.27 -17.96
N LEU A 83 -7.19 3.37 -18.12
CA LEU A 83 -7.21 2.06 -17.45
C LEU A 83 -7.09 2.22 -15.93
N LEU A 84 -6.18 3.07 -15.47
CA LEU A 84 -6.03 3.33 -14.03
C LEU A 84 -7.30 3.95 -13.44
N LEU A 85 -7.88 4.94 -14.12
CA LEU A 85 -9.10 5.60 -13.68
C LEU A 85 -10.28 4.62 -13.64
N ALA A 86 -10.40 3.73 -14.62
CA ALA A 86 -11.42 2.68 -14.64
C ALA A 86 -11.23 1.68 -13.49
N PHE A 87 -9.99 1.24 -13.25
CA PHE A 87 -9.64 0.38 -12.13
C PHE A 87 -10.02 1.01 -10.78
N LEU A 88 -9.61 2.25 -10.52
CA LEU A 88 -9.93 2.93 -9.27
C LEU A 88 -11.44 3.17 -9.11
N SER A 89 -12.14 3.47 -10.21
CA SER A 89 -13.60 3.62 -10.21
C SER A 89 -14.30 2.30 -9.87
N SER A 90 -13.78 1.16 -10.33
CA SER A 90 -14.32 -0.16 -9.95
C SER A 90 -14.16 -0.49 -8.46
N CYS A 91 -13.19 0.16 -7.80
CA CYS A 91 -12.95 0.02 -6.36
C CYS A 91 -13.78 1.00 -5.52
N ALA A 92 -14.44 1.99 -6.14
CA ALA A 92 -15.22 3.01 -5.43
C ALA A 92 -16.37 2.38 -4.64
N GLY A 93 -16.65 2.92 -3.46
CA GLY A 93 -17.69 2.40 -2.56
C GLY A 93 -17.34 1.12 -1.79
N SER A 94 -16.42 0.30 -2.32
CA SER A 94 -15.99 -0.97 -1.70
C SER A 94 -14.71 -0.82 -0.87
N TYR A 95 -13.85 0.13 -1.24
CA TYR A 95 -12.56 0.38 -0.58
C TYR A 95 -12.45 1.82 -0.09
N SER A 96 -11.65 2.04 0.96
CA SER A 96 -11.36 3.39 1.44
C SER A 96 -10.50 4.17 0.44
N GLY A 97 -10.58 5.50 0.46
CA GLY A 97 -9.70 6.35 -0.35
C GLY A 97 -8.22 6.16 -0.02
N SER A 98 -7.88 5.81 1.23
CA SER A 98 -6.52 5.42 1.59
C SER A 98 -6.06 4.13 0.90
N ALA A 99 -6.96 3.16 0.68
CA ALA A 99 -6.64 1.96 -0.08
C ALA A 99 -6.44 2.28 -1.58
N LEU A 100 -7.30 3.10 -2.18
CA LEU A 100 -7.14 3.56 -3.57
C LEU A 100 -5.82 4.33 -3.77
N ALA A 101 -5.47 5.19 -2.81
CA ALA A 101 -4.19 5.89 -2.81
C ALA A 101 -3.00 4.91 -2.74
N ASN A 102 -3.09 3.87 -1.90
CA ASN A 102 -2.07 2.83 -1.82
C ASN A 102 -1.95 2.01 -3.11
N TYR A 103 -3.06 1.68 -3.78
CA TYR A 103 -3.04 0.99 -5.07
C TYR A 103 -2.36 1.84 -6.15
N THR A 104 -2.64 3.13 -6.16
CA THR A 104 -1.98 4.03 -7.11
C THR A 104 -0.50 4.19 -6.81
N ALA A 105 -0.13 4.35 -5.53
CA ALA A 105 1.25 4.42 -5.10
C ALA A 105 2.01 3.13 -5.44
N SER A 106 1.36 1.97 -5.33
CA SER A 106 1.89 0.68 -5.77
C SER A 106 2.22 0.67 -7.25
N LEU A 107 1.27 1.03 -8.11
CA LEU A 107 1.48 1.03 -9.56
C LEU A 107 2.58 2.02 -9.95
N LYS A 108 2.60 3.20 -9.33
CA LYS A 108 3.66 4.18 -9.55
C LYS A 108 5.03 3.68 -9.10
N ALA A 109 5.11 3.01 -7.95
CA ALA A 109 6.34 2.40 -7.47
C ALA A 109 6.81 1.28 -8.41
N TRP A 110 5.88 0.47 -8.93
CA TRP A 110 6.19 -0.58 -9.90
C TRP A 110 6.73 -0.01 -11.22
N HIS A 111 6.13 1.07 -11.74
CA HIS A 111 6.64 1.78 -12.92
C HIS A 111 8.03 2.34 -12.68
N LEU A 112 8.22 3.04 -11.56
CA LEU A 112 9.52 3.61 -11.18
C LEU A 112 10.59 2.53 -11.06
N LEU A 113 10.25 1.42 -10.40
CA LEU A 113 11.16 0.32 -10.20
C LEU A 113 11.62 -0.21 -11.56
N HIS A 114 10.70 -0.57 -12.46
CA HIS A 114 11.04 -1.15 -13.76
C HIS A 114 11.37 -0.12 -14.87
N GLY A 115 11.56 1.16 -14.52
CA GLY A 115 11.99 2.19 -15.47
C GLY A 115 10.93 2.62 -16.49
N HIS A 116 9.64 2.39 -16.23
CA HIS A 116 8.54 2.81 -17.10
C HIS A 116 8.04 4.22 -16.77
N PRO A 117 7.62 5.01 -17.78
CA PRO A 117 7.14 6.36 -17.56
C PRO A 117 5.79 6.36 -16.83
N TRP A 118 5.64 7.28 -15.87
CA TRP A 118 4.37 7.54 -15.21
C TRP A 118 3.65 8.70 -15.89
N ILE A 119 2.70 8.39 -16.78
CA ILE A 119 2.00 9.37 -17.64
C ILE A 119 0.65 9.86 -17.06
N VAL A 120 0.30 9.44 -15.85
CA VAL A 120 -1.00 9.75 -15.23
C VAL A 120 -0.99 11.15 -14.60
N ASN A 121 -2.02 11.94 -14.91
CA ASN A 121 -2.19 13.27 -14.36
C ASN A 121 -2.60 13.23 -12.87
N ALA A 122 -1.87 13.94 -12.02
CA ALA A 122 -2.13 13.98 -10.58
C ALA A 122 -3.49 14.60 -10.21
N LYS A 123 -4.01 15.56 -11.00
CA LYS A 123 -5.31 16.20 -10.76
C LYS A 123 -6.46 15.24 -11.05
N GLU A 124 -6.39 14.51 -12.18
CA GLU A 124 -7.40 13.52 -12.56
C GLU A 124 -7.45 12.39 -11.53
N LEU A 125 -6.28 11.90 -11.13
CA LEU A 125 -6.16 10.90 -10.08
C LEU A 125 -6.80 11.36 -8.76
N LYS A 126 -6.49 12.60 -8.33
CA LYS A 126 -7.07 13.17 -7.13
C LYS A 126 -8.60 13.27 -7.23
N ALA A 127 -9.12 13.75 -8.36
CA ALA A 127 -10.56 13.86 -8.58
C ALA A 127 -11.28 12.51 -8.46
N ILE A 128 -10.68 11.42 -8.97
CA ILE A 128 -11.25 10.07 -8.82
C ILE A 128 -11.19 9.56 -7.39
N ILE A 129 -10.07 9.74 -6.69
CA ILE A 129 -9.96 9.33 -5.28
C ILE A 129 -10.98 10.09 -4.43
N ASP A 130 -11.11 11.39 -4.64
CA ASP A 130 -12.07 12.25 -3.93
C ASP A 130 -13.52 11.84 -4.28
N GLY A 131 -13.82 11.58 -5.56
CA GLY A 131 -15.13 11.09 -6.00
C GLY A 131 -15.47 9.72 -5.43
N ALA A 132 -14.52 8.78 -5.40
CA ALA A 132 -14.70 7.47 -4.80
C ALA A 132 -15.02 7.57 -3.30
N MET A 133 -14.40 8.52 -2.60
CA MET A 133 -14.68 8.81 -1.17
C MET A 133 -16.10 9.32 -0.92
N VAL A 134 -16.65 10.11 -1.84
CA VAL A 134 -18.05 10.58 -1.76
C VAL A 134 -19.02 9.39 -1.91
N LEU A 135 -18.68 8.42 -2.77
CA LEU A 135 -19.50 7.24 -3.03
C LEU A 135 -19.40 6.14 -1.95
N VAL A 136 -18.52 6.31 -0.95
CA VAL A 136 -18.41 5.35 0.16
C VAL A 136 -19.71 5.38 0.99
N PRO A 137 -20.39 4.22 1.16
CA PRO A 137 -21.58 4.13 1.99
C PRO A 137 -21.33 4.64 3.41
N GLU A 138 -22.31 5.31 4.01
CA GLU A 138 -22.19 5.81 5.38
C GLU A 138 -21.90 4.69 6.39
N SER A 139 -22.42 3.48 6.13
CA SER A 139 -22.14 2.27 6.92
C SER A 139 -20.67 1.85 6.93
N SER A 140 -19.90 2.24 5.91
CA SER A 140 -18.46 1.95 5.78
C SER A 140 -17.59 3.04 6.41
N LYS A 141 -18.17 4.18 6.80
CA LYS A 141 -17.45 5.23 7.52
C LYS A 141 -17.39 4.85 9.00
N CYS A 142 -16.18 4.57 9.49
CA CYS A 142 -15.98 4.38 10.92
C CYS A 142 -16.31 5.68 11.64
N SER A 143 -17.33 5.67 12.50
CA SER A 143 -17.59 6.78 13.41
C SER A 143 -16.34 7.05 14.25
N LYS A 144 -16.17 8.31 14.67
CA LYS A 144 -15.11 8.66 15.62
C LYS A 144 -15.31 7.79 16.86
N ARG A 145 -14.29 7.04 17.24
CA ARG A 145 -14.31 6.25 18.47
C ARG A 145 -14.31 7.21 19.65
N GLU A 146 -15.13 6.92 20.65
CA GLU A 146 -15.11 7.66 21.91
C GLU A 146 -13.70 7.61 22.53
N PRO A 147 -13.22 8.70 23.14
CA PRO A 147 -11.92 8.72 23.78
C PRO A 147 -11.82 7.66 24.87
N PHE A 148 -10.67 6.99 24.94
CA PHE A 148 -10.34 6.20 26.12
C PHE A 148 -10.08 7.17 27.28
N THR A 149 -10.70 6.96 28.45
CA THR A 149 -10.63 7.90 29.57
C THR A 149 -10.05 7.24 30.82
N ILE A 150 -9.60 8.06 31.78
CA ILE A 150 -9.14 7.60 33.10
C ILE A 150 -10.26 6.85 33.84
N HIS A 151 -11.52 7.20 33.61
CA HIS A 151 -12.64 6.47 34.18
C HIS A 151 -12.69 5.01 33.67
N ILE A 152 -12.46 4.80 32.37
CA ILE A 152 -12.37 3.46 31.78
C ILE A 152 -11.17 2.69 32.38
N LEU A 153 -10.02 3.34 32.58
CA LEU A 153 -8.88 2.73 33.29
C LEU A 153 -9.24 2.29 34.71
N SER A 154 -10.00 3.11 35.45
CA SER A 154 -10.43 2.80 36.82
C SER A 154 -11.37 1.59 36.86
N ILE A 155 -12.30 1.50 35.91
CA ILE A 155 -13.20 0.34 35.75
C ILE A 155 -12.37 -0.93 35.48
N ILE A 156 -11.42 -0.86 34.54
CA ILE A 156 -10.55 -1.99 34.19
C ILE A 156 -9.68 -2.42 35.38
N CYS A 157 -9.10 -1.46 36.12
CA CYS A 157 -8.33 -1.74 37.33
C CYS A 157 -9.15 -2.49 38.37
N SER A 158 -10.43 -2.13 38.50
CA SER A 158 -11.36 -2.74 39.46
C SER A 158 -11.83 -4.15 39.06
N SER A 159 -11.70 -4.52 37.78
CA SER A 159 -12.14 -5.83 37.26
C SER A 159 -11.01 -6.84 37.04
N ILE A 160 -9.74 -6.42 37.21
CA ILE A 160 -8.55 -7.23 36.98
C ILE A 160 -7.90 -7.63 38.31
N ASN A 161 -7.36 -8.85 38.42
CA ASN A 161 -6.69 -9.31 39.63
C ASN A 161 -5.20 -8.95 39.63
N LEU A 162 -4.83 -7.85 40.27
CA LEU A 162 -3.43 -7.40 40.38
C LEU A 162 -2.53 -8.31 41.25
N SER A 163 -3.06 -9.37 41.86
CA SER A 163 -2.23 -10.42 42.49
C SER A 163 -1.78 -11.48 41.48
N ASP A 164 -2.44 -11.54 40.31
CA ASP A 164 -2.01 -12.38 39.20
C ASP A 164 -1.03 -11.62 38.29
N HIS A 165 0.06 -12.30 37.92
CA HIS A 165 1.16 -11.70 37.18
C HIS A 165 0.79 -11.35 35.74
N ARG A 166 -0.10 -12.14 35.11
CA ARG A 166 -0.58 -11.88 33.76
C ARG A 166 -1.50 -10.66 33.74
N ASP A 167 -2.46 -10.61 34.65
CA ASP A 167 -3.39 -9.50 34.84
C ASP A 167 -2.67 -8.18 35.14
N THR A 168 -1.63 -8.24 36.00
CA THR A 168 -0.77 -7.09 36.28
C THR A 168 -0.02 -6.59 35.04
N ALA A 169 0.53 -7.51 34.22
CA ALA A 169 1.23 -7.15 32.99
C ALA A 169 0.28 -6.51 31.95
N ILE A 170 -0.95 -7.02 31.82
CA ILE A 170 -1.98 -6.42 30.95
C ILE A 170 -2.29 -4.99 31.41
N PHE A 171 -2.50 -4.79 32.71
CA PHE A 171 -2.81 -3.47 33.25
C PHE A 171 -1.64 -2.48 33.11
N ALA A 172 -0.40 -2.93 33.31
CA ALA A 172 0.79 -2.14 33.04
C ALA A 172 0.87 -1.72 31.56
N CYS A 173 0.64 -2.64 30.62
CA CYS A 173 0.64 -2.32 29.18
C CYS A 173 -0.44 -1.29 28.81
N ILE A 174 -1.66 -1.45 29.33
CA ILE A 174 -2.78 -0.52 29.07
C ILE A 174 -2.44 0.88 29.63
N THR A 175 -1.96 0.96 30.86
CA THR A 175 -1.64 2.25 31.52
C THR A 175 -0.45 2.93 30.85
N THR A 176 0.61 2.21 30.49
CA THR A 176 1.73 2.75 29.72
C THR A 176 1.27 3.25 28.35
N THR A 177 0.46 2.48 27.63
CA THR A 177 -0.10 2.88 26.33
C THR A 177 -0.91 4.17 26.46
N PHE A 178 -1.75 4.25 27.50
CA PHE A 178 -2.60 5.42 27.75
C PHE A 178 -1.80 6.69 28.08
N TYR A 179 -0.91 6.63 29.06
CA TYR A 179 -0.17 7.81 29.53
C TYR A 179 0.97 8.24 28.61
N ALA A 180 1.59 7.29 27.90
CA ALA A 180 2.65 7.61 26.95
C ALA A 180 2.12 7.94 25.54
N ILE A 181 0.81 7.79 25.30
CA ILE A 181 0.21 7.88 23.95
C ILE A 181 0.96 6.93 22.98
N ALA A 182 1.42 5.80 23.51
CA ALA A 182 2.22 4.85 22.76
C ALA A 182 1.31 4.04 21.83
N ARG A 183 1.88 3.55 20.73
CA ARG A 183 1.20 2.58 19.88
C ARG A 183 1.43 1.20 20.49
N ALA A 184 0.44 0.32 20.42
CA ALA A 184 0.52 -1.02 21.04
C ALA A 184 1.80 -1.79 20.66
N HIS A 185 2.23 -1.70 19.39
CA HIS A 185 3.47 -2.34 18.89
C HIS A 185 4.77 -1.84 19.54
N SER A 186 4.73 -0.70 20.24
CA SER A 186 5.88 -0.12 20.93
C SER A 186 5.96 -0.55 22.40
N VAL A 187 4.89 -1.14 22.92
CA VAL A 187 4.75 -1.53 24.35
C VAL A 187 4.76 -3.06 24.51
N THR A 188 4.45 -3.80 23.45
CA THR A 188 4.56 -5.26 23.34
C THR A 188 5.90 -5.68 22.77
#